data_AF-A0A2E2TN06-F1
#
_entry.id   AF-A0A2E2TN06-F1
#
_cell.length_a   1.000
_cell.length_b   1.000
_cell.length_c   1.000
_cell.angle_alpha   90.00
_cell.angle_beta   90.00
_cell.angle_gamma   90.00
#
_symmetry.space_group_name_H-M   'P 1'
#
loop_
_entity.id
_entity.type
_entity.pdbx_description
1 polymer ?
#
loop_
_entity_poly.entity_id
_entity_poly.type
_entity_poly.pdbx_seq_one_letter_code
_entity_poly.pdbx_strand_id
1 'polypeptide(L)'
;MNFLASYGLFLAKFATALILLLIFILIVISAKTKQKTPGKISISNINKKYTDMQHTLQKEIIDDKLFKKQIKQENKAQKKQKNDKKKNKIFLVNFNGDIKATQVKQLREIITGILLVATPEDEV
;
A
#
# COMPACT_ATOMS: atom_id res chain seq x y z
N MET A 1 -16.04 -60.37 -18.78
CA MET A 1 -14.68 -59.95 -18.40
C MET A 1 -14.37 -58.53 -18.93
N ASN A 2 -15.04 -57.47 -18.46
CA ASN A 2 -14.75 -56.08 -18.87
C ASN A 2 -14.52 -55.12 -17.69
N PHE A 3 -14.47 -55.63 -16.46
CA PHE A 3 -14.42 -54.82 -15.25
C PHE A 3 -13.07 -54.11 -15.05
N LEU A 4 -11.96 -54.82 -15.30
CA LEU A 4 -10.61 -54.24 -15.24
C LEU A 4 -10.39 -53.15 -16.29
N ALA A 5 -10.92 -53.34 -17.51
CA ALA A 5 -10.85 -52.35 -18.57
C ALA A 5 -11.68 -51.09 -18.24
N SER A 6 -12.90 -51.26 -17.72
CA SER A 6 -13.72 -50.13 -17.27
C SER A 6 -13.11 -49.38 -16.09
N TYR A 7 -12.48 -50.08 -15.15
CA TYR A 7 -11.83 -49.47 -13.99
C TYR A 7 -10.53 -48.75 -14.37
N GLY A 8 -9.71 -49.33 -15.26
CA GLY A 8 -8.53 -48.67 -15.81
C GLY A 8 -8.88 -47.41 -16.59
N LEU A 9 -9.97 -47.43 -17.37
CA LEU A 9 -10.47 -46.27 -18.10
C LEU A 9 -11.03 -45.18 -17.16
N PHE A 10 -11.67 -45.57 -16.06
CA PHE A 10 -12.09 -44.63 -15.01
C PHE A 10 -10.89 -44.00 -14.29
N LEU A 11 -9.87 -44.81 -13.96
CA LEU A 11 -8.64 -44.33 -13.33
C LEU A 11 -7.88 -43.35 -14.23
N ALA A 12 -7.79 -43.64 -15.53
CA ALA A 12 -7.20 -42.74 -16.51
C ALA A 12 -7.97 -41.41 -16.64
N LYS A 13 -9.31 -41.47 -16.63
CA LYS A 13 -10.17 -40.27 -16.64
C LYS A 13 -10.00 -39.43 -15.38
N PHE A 14 -9.89 -40.06 -14.21
CA PHE A 14 -9.67 -39.36 -12.95
C PHE A 14 -8.27 -38.73 -12.88
N ALA A 15 -7.23 -39.45 -13.32
CA ALA A 15 -5.87 -38.95 -13.39
C ALA A 15 -5.75 -37.76 -14.37
N THR A 16 -6.36 -37.84 -15.54
CA THR A 16 -6.37 -36.73 -16.51
C THR A 16 -7.15 -35.51 -16.00
N ALA A 17 -8.24 -35.71 -15.26
CA ALA A 17 -8.97 -34.62 -14.61
C ALA A 17 -8.11 -33.90 -13.55
N LEU A 18 -7.34 -34.64 -12.74
CA LEU A 18 -6.39 -34.05 -11.77
C LEU A 18 -5.27 -33.26 -12.45
N ILE A 19 -4.72 -33.77 -13.55
CA ILE A 19 -3.68 -33.09 -14.32
C ILE A 19 -4.23 -31.78 -14.92
N LEU A 20 -5.43 -31.81 -15.49
CA LEU A 20 -6.10 -30.62 -16.01
C LEU A 20 -6.36 -29.57 -14.91
N LEU A 21 -6.78 -30.00 -13.72
CA LEU A 21 -6.97 -29.12 -12.57
C LEU A 21 -5.66 -28.44 -12.15
N LEU A 22 -4.56 -29.19 -12.07
CA LEU A 22 -3.24 -28.64 -11.74
C LEU A 22 -2.76 -27.62 -12.76
N ILE A 23 -2.91 -27.92 -14.06
CA ILE A 23 -2.57 -26.99 -15.14
C ILE A 23 -3.41 -25.71 -15.05
N PHE A 24 -4.71 -25.84 -14.79
CA PHE A 24 -5.61 -24.70 -14.62
C PHE A 24 -5.19 -23.80 -13.44
N ILE A 25 -4.85 -24.40 -12.29
CA ILE A 25 -4.35 -23.66 -11.12
C ILE A 25 -3.04 -22.93 -11.46
N LEU A 26 -2.12 -23.57 -12.18
CA LEU A 26 -0.84 -22.98 -12.59
C LEU A 26 -1.04 -21.77 -13.52
N ILE A 27 -2.00 -21.84 -14.44
CA ILE A 27 -2.37 -20.75 -15.35
C ILE A 27 -2.97 -19.57 -14.56
N VAL A 28 -3.87 -19.83 -13.61
CA VAL A 28 -4.49 -18.80 -12.78
C VAL A 28 -3.46 -18.07 -11.90
N ILE A 29 -2.50 -18.80 -11.32
CA ILE A 29 -1.41 -18.20 -10.53
C ILE A 29 -0.47 -17.36 -11.42
N SER A 30 -0.17 -17.85 -12.63
CA SER A 30 0.68 -17.14 -13.60
C SER A 30 0.01 -15.87 -14.15
N ALA A 31 -1.31 -15.88 -14.29
CA ALA A 31 -2.08 -14.70 -14.68
C ALA A 31 -2.07 -13.59 -13.62
N LYS A 32 -1.99 -13.94 -12.33
CA LYS A 32 -1.90 -12.96 -11.23
C LYS A 32 -0.52 -12.34 -11.03
N THR A 33 0.55 -12.96 -11.54
CA THR A 33 1.94 -12.50 -11.31
C THR A 33 2.47 -11.57 -12.41
N LYS A 34 1.71 -11.33 -13.49
CA LYS A 34 2.09 -10.43 -14.60
C LYS A 34 1.49 -9.01 -14.55
N GLN A 35 1.06 -8.56 -13.37
CA GLN A 35 0.82 -7.12 -13.15
C GLN A 35 1.83 -6.58 -12.12
N LYS A 36 3.11 -6.61 -12.49
CA LYS A 36 4.03 -5.58 -12.01
C LYS A 36 3.63 -4.29 -12.73
N THR A 37 2.60 -3.62 -12.20
CA THR A 37 2.34 -2.24 -12.59
C THR A 37 3.62 -1.44 -12.29
N PRO A 38 4.24 -0.80 -13.29
CA PRO A 38 5.34 0.11 -13.03
C PRO A 38 4.80 1.29 -12.21
N GLY A 39 5.50 1.66 -11.13
CA GLY A 39 5.26 2.91 -10.42
C GLY A 39 4.19 2.90 -9.31
N LYS A 40 4.25 1.96 -8.35
CA LYS A 40 3.48 2.12 -7.11
C LYS A 40 4.20 3.10 -6.17
N ILE A 41 3.78 4.36 -6.16
CA ILE A 41 4.24 5.36 -5.18
C ILE A 41 3.51 5.11 -3.87
N SER A 42 4.24 4.74 -2.81
CA SER A 42 3.68 4.58 -1.47
C SER A 42 3.75 5.91 -0.74
N ILE A 43 2.60 6.57 -0.55
CA ILE A 43 2.50 7.85 0.15
C ILE A 43 2.18 7.57 1.62
N SER A 44 3.02 8.06 2.53
CA SER A 44 2.78 7.99 3.97
C SER A 44 2.66 9.39 4.56
N ASN A 45 1.64 9.60 5.39
CA ASN A 45 1.50 10.86 6.13
C ASN A 45 2.32 10.76 7.42
N ILE A 46 3.47 11.44 7.43
CA ILE A 46 4.39 11.44 8.56
C ILE A 46 3.77 12.11 9.80
N ASN A 47 3.01 13.19 9.62
CA ASN A 47 2.35 13.88 10.73
C ASN A 47 1.41 12.95 11.48
N LYS A 48 0.67 12.08 10.77
CA LYS A 48 -0.22 11.10 11.41
C LYS A 48 0.54 10.21 12.41
N LYS A 49 1.72 9.71 12.03
CA LYS A 49 2.54 8.87 12.91
C LYS A 49 2.93 9.58 14.20
N TYR A 50 3.36 10.84 14.09
CA TYR A 50 3.77 11.63 15.25
C TYR A 50 2.57 12.05 16.12
N THR A 51 1.44 12.41 15.51
CA THR A 51 0.20 12.71 16.23
C THR A 51 -0.31 11.49 17.00
N ASP A 52 -0.31 10.31 16.38
CA ASP A 52 -0.75 9.08 17.02
C ASP A 52 0.14 8.77 18.25
N MET A 53 1.46 8.89 18.10
CA MET A 53 2.41 8.71 19.21
C MET A 53 2.22 9.76 20.31
N GLN A 54 2.02 11.02 19.95
CA GLN A 54 1.73 12.10 20.90
C GLN A 54 0.44 11.80 21.68
N HIS A 55 -0.61 11.35 21.02
CA HIS A 55 -1.88 10.99 21.65
C HIS A 55 -1.73 9.82 22.61
N THR A 56 -0.93 8.81 22.28
CA THR A 56 -0.61 7.71 23.19
C THR A 56 0.07 8.21 24.46
N LEU A 57 1.09 9.07 24.33
CA LEU A 57 1.79 9.64 25.48
C LEU A 57 0.89 10.54 26.33
N GLN A 58 0.12 11.42 25.70
CA GLN A 58 -0.78 12.34 26.40
C GLN A 58 -1.89 11.62 27.17
N LYS A 59 -2.37 10.49 26.65
CA LYS A 59 -3.39 9.68 27.33
C LYS A 59 -2.88 9.09 28.64
N GLU A 60 -1.60 8.72 28.70
CA GLU A 60 -0.99 8.15 29.92
C GLU A 60 -0.56 9.23 30.92
N ILE A 61 -0.29 10.46 30.47
CA ILE A 61 0.22 11.56 31.32
C ILE A 61 -0.92 12.44 31.88
N ILE A 62 -2.03 12.58 31.17
CA ILE A 62 -3.09 13.56 31.47
C ILE A 62 -4.38 12.84 31.93
N ASP A 63 -5.16 13.50 32.79
CA ASP A 63 -6.51 13.03 33.16
C ASP A 63 -7.39 12.80 31.93
N ASP A 64 -8.09 11.67 31.95
CA ASP A 64 -8.94 11.14 30.88
C ASP A 64 -10.02 12.13 30.41
N LYS A 65 -10.51 13.03 31.29
CA LYS A 65 -11.47 14.10 30.94
C LYS A 65 -10.82 15.21 30.13
N LEU A 66 -9.60 15.62 30.47
CA LEU A 66 -8.87 16.68 29.77
C LEU A 66 -8.42 16.20 28.39
N PHE A 67 -7.96 14.95 28.29
CA PHE A 67 -7.61 14.32 27.02
C PHE A 67 -8.80 14.32 26.03
N LYS A 68 -9.99 13.87 26.47
CA LYS A 68 -11.21 13.88 25.64
C LYS A 68 -11.59 15.29 25.18
N LYS A 69 -11.39 16.30 26.01
CA LYS A 69 -11.65 17.71 25.66
C LYS A 69 -10.69 18.20 24.57
N GLN A 70 -9.41 17.88 24.69
CA GLN A 70 -8.37 18.26 23.72
C GLN A 70 -8.62 17.62 22.34
N ILE A 71 -8.86 16.30 22.30
CA ILE A 71 -9.19 15.58 21.06
C ILE A 71 -10.44 16.15 20.39
N LYS A 72 -11.47 16.54 21.15
CA LYS A 72 -12.68 17.17 20.61
C LYS A 72 -12.39 18.55 20.02
N GLN A 73 -11.48 19.33 20.59
CA GLN A 73 -11.07 20.62 20.07
C GLN A 73 -10.22 20.47 18.79
N GLU A 74 -9.24 19.56 18.79
CA GLU A 74 -8.42 19.25 17.62
C GLU A 74 -9.27 18.80 16.43
N ASN A 75 -10.22 17.89 16.64
CA ASN A 75 -11.14 17.44 15.60
C ASN A 75 -12.01 18.58 15.04
N LYS A 76 -12.43 19.54 15.88
CA LYS A 76 -13.17 20.72 15.42
C LYS A 76 -12.27 21.65 14.60
N ALA A 77 -11.02 21.87 15.02
CA ALA A 77 -10.05 22.68 14.29
C ALA A 77 -9.71 22.06 12.93
N GLN A 78 -9.49 20.74 12.87
CA GLN A 78 -9.24 20.01 11.62
C GLN A 78 -10.43 20.09 10.65
N LYS A 79 -11.67 20.00 11.14
CA LYS A 79 -12.87 20.16 10.31
C LYS A 79 -12.99 21.57 9.72
N LYS A 80 -12.62 22.61 10.47
CA LYS A 80 -12.60 24.00 9.98
C LYS A 80 -11.50 24.21 8.93
N GLN A 81 -10.31 23.65 9.17
CA GLN A 81 -9.16 23.79 8.27
C GLN A 81 -9.26 22.97 6.98
N LYS A 82 -10.17 21.97 6.88
CA LYS A 82 -10.41 21.26 5.62
C LYS A 82 -10.92 22.16 4.49
N ASN A 83 -11.46 23.34 4.81
CA ASN A 83 -11.92 24.32 3.83
C ASN A 83 -10.83 25.29 3.36
N ASP A 84 -9.70 25.40 4.07
CA ASP A 84 -8.56 26.20 3.62
C ASP A 84 -7.69 25.39 2.67
N LYS A 85 -7.75 25.75 1.38
CA LYS A 85 -7.11 25.03 0.27
C LYS A 85 -5.59 25.25 0.15
N LYS A 86 -4.98 26.03 1.05
CA LYS A 86 -3.57 26.43 0.98
C LYS A 86 -2.81 26.06 2.25
N LYS A 87 -2.52 24.78 2.40
CA LYS A 87 -1.49 24.36 3.34
C LYS A 87 -0.28 23.96 2.52
N ASN A 88 0.83 24.66 2.73
CA ASN A 88 2.13 24.29 2.19
C ASN A 88 2.43 22.86 2.61
N LYS A 89 2.75 22.01 1.65
CA LYS A 89 3.10 20.61 1.85
C LYS A 89 4.61 20.47 1.70
N ILE A 90 5.19 19.70 2.60
CA ILE A 90 6.60 19.31 2.52
C ILE A 90 6.65 17.84 2.09
N PHE A 91 7.36 17.56 1.00
CA PHE A 91 7.48 16.22 0.43
C PHE A 91 8.81 15.57 0.78
N LEU A 92 8.84 14.72 1.81
CA LEU A 92 10.04 13.97 2.16
C LEU A 92 10.23 12.75 1.24
N VAL A 93 11.34 12.71 0.50
CA VAL A 93 11.74 11.56 -0.31
C VAL A 93 12.90 10.83 0.36
N ASN A 94 12.72 9.55 0.66
CA ASN A 94 13.81 8.70 1.12
C ASN A 94 14.50 8.05 -0.08
N PHE A 95 15.72 8.46 -0.38
CA PHE A 95 16.54 7.90 -1.46
C PHE A 95 17.80 7.28 -0.87
N ASN A 96 18.04 6.01 -1.18
CA ASN A 96 19.29 5.35 -0.84
C ASN A 96 20.15 5.18 -2.10
N GLY A 97 21.20 5.98 -2.20
CA GLY A 97 22.14 5.98 -3.31
C GLY A 97 23.22 4.92 -3.15
N ASP A 98 23.41 4.09 -4.18
CA ASP A 98 24.51 3.14 -4.29
C ASP A 98 25.35 3.46 -5.54
N ILE A 99 26.60 2.94 -5.58
CA ILE A 99 27.52 3.17 -6.69
C ILE A 99 26.94 2.68 -8.04
N LYS A 100 26.02 1.71 -7.99
CA LYS A 100 25.36 1.14 -9.17
C LYS A 100 24.13 1.94 -9.64
N ALA A 101 23.77 3.03 -8.96
CA ALA A 101 22.62 3.87 -9.28
C ALA A 101 21.28 3.09 -9.37
N THR A 102 21.14 2.04 -8.57
CA THR A 102 20.04 1.06 -8.65
C THR A 102 18.68 1.72 -8.45
N GLN A 103 18.59 2.74 -7.58
CA GLN A 103 17.33 3.42 -7.25
C GLN A 103 17.07 4.70 -8.07
N VAL A 104 17.97 5.11 -8.96
CA VAL A 104 17.83 6.38 -9.70
C VAL A 104 16.58 6.40 -10.58
N LYS A 105 16.23 5.25 -11.18
CA LYS A 105 15.00 5.12 -11.96
C LYS A 105 13.75 5.41 -11.11
N GLN A 106 13.71 4.88 -9.88
CA GLN A 106 12.60 5.09 -8.96
C GLN A 106 12.56 6.53 -8.45
N LEU A 107 13.71 7.11 -8.12
CA LEU A 107 13.80 8.51 -7.70
C LEU A 107 13.24 9.45 -8.75
N ARG A 108 13.60 9.25 -10.03
CA ARG A 108 13.08 10.05 -11.14
C ARG A 108 11.56 9.95 -11.23
N GLU A 109 10.99 8.75 -11.13
CA GLU A 109 9.53 8.55 -11.18
C GLU A 109 8.82 9.25 -10.00
N ILE A 110 9.41 9.22 -8.80
CA ILE A 110 8.88 9.91 -7.61
C ILE A 110 8.94 11.42 -7.77
N ILE A 111 10.08 11.98 -8.19
CA ILE A 111 10.24 13.43 -8.40
C ILE A 111 9.26 13.92 -9.46
N THR A 112 9.14 13.22 -10.59
CA THR A 112 8.14 13.55 -11.62
C THR A 112 6.73 13.54 -11.04
N GLY A 113 6.40 12.54 -10.21
CA GLY A 113 5.10 12.47 -9.53
C GLY A 113 4.84 13.65 -8.59
N ILE A 114 5.86 14.07 -7.82
CA ILE A 114 5.76 15.25 -6.93
C ILE A 114 5.54 16.51 -7.76
N LEU A 115 6.33 16.72 -8.82
CA LEU A 115 6.23 17.90 -9.68
C LEU A 115 4.86 18.04 -10.38
N LEU A 116 4.15 16.94 -10.63
CA LEU A 116 2.80 16.98 -11.22
C LEU A 116 1.72 17.52 -10.25
N VAL A 117 1.96 17.47 -8.94
CA VAL A 117 0.98 17.84 -7.90
C VAL A 117 1.44 19.05 -7.07
N ALA A 118 2.76 19.28 -7.00
CA ALA A 118 3.36 20.36 -6.24
C ALA A 118 2.95 21.73 -6.78
N THR A 119 2.60 22.63 -5.86
CA THR A 119 2.35 24.04 -6.15
C THR A 119 3.61 24.87 -5.89
N PRO A 120 3.71 26.11 -6.41
CA PRO A 120 4.86 26.99 -6.13
C PRO A 120 5.07 27.35 -4.66
N GLU A 121 4.07 27.09 -3.81
CA GLU A 121 4.12 27.29 -2.36
C GLU A 121 4.60 26.03 -1.59
N ASP A 122 4.83 24.89 -2.29
CA ASP A 122 5.24 23.61 -1.70
C ASP A 122 6.77 23.42 -1.74
N GLU A 123 7.32 22.73 -0.73
CA GLU A 123 8.76 22.48 -0.57
C GLU A 123 9.09 20.99 -0.72
N VAL A 124 10.29 20.68 -1.27
CA VAL A 124 10.80 19.32 -1.52
C VAL A 124 12.13 19.11 -0.81
#